data_AF-A0AA87CQY7-F1
#
_entry.id   AF-A0AA87CQY7-F1
#
_cell.length_a   1.000
_cell.length_b   1.000
_cell.length_c   1.000
_cell.angle_alpha   90.00
_cell.angle_beta   90.00
_cell.angle_gamma   90.00
#
_symmetry.space_group_name_H-M   'P 1'
#
loop_
_entity.id
_entity.type
_entity.pdbx_description
1 polymer ?
#
loop_
_entity_poly.entity_id
_entity_poly.type
_entity_poly.pdbx_seq_one_letter_code
_entity_poly.pdbx_strand_id
1 'polypeptide(L)'
;MIQTHKSYNKIGYEPLQAVNEPTEQKTTHSIAQLTECISQNTGLVSSHLLPLQQVAKEQDSIIGVRPVDRFATDLIAAGYPTKNFHIKGKSASWGAQAGLICVDQRFSKLENKSEDLIDKYNGFIRRCIEKGHARPIPLEITEERLHTLLQMGAIDNLSLENSQGVKQFTAKGPSLRSYQFEAKWEPQQQKYRIYFEKKYLQVLAPIDSCLPITADYDLLLIGPHMRDFGHQDMLPVPDVAHSVYRQRVEKYQRLPTDANLSQAYRDENHFYQNEDSEIGNASPRVREMISLINRALVGEAEKVVHHSVDATSPVTDLDANFPATFALPKKIGRFDELCIITNKEELVELITTSKAEGYHIKTNPLWEKELPTIRRPSFEYAKRRLSTVSLNSKITHF
;
A
#
# COMPACT_ATOMS: atom_id res chain seq x y z
N MET A 1 36.27 -22.53 78.77
CA MET A 1 35.94 -21.09 78.77
C MET A 1 35.28 -20.75 77.43
N ILE A 2 34.03 -20.25 77.48
CA ILE A 2 33.21 -19.58 76.43
C ILE A 2 32.83 -20.49 75.22
N GLN A 3 31.70 -21.21 75.22
CA GLN A 3 30.32 -20.85 74.75
C GLN A 3 30.25 -20.32 73.30
N THR A 4 29.35 -20.67 72.38
CA THR A 4 28.10 -21.46 72.34
C THR A 4 27.68 -21.69 70.86
N HIS A 5 26.83 -22.71 70.66
CA HIS A 5 26.06 -23.15 69.49
C HIS A 5 25.78 -22.22 68.30
N LYS A 6 25.76 -22.81 67.09
CA LYS A 6 24.64 -22.67 66.14
C LYS A 6 24.47 -23.92 65.27
N SER A 7 23.23 -24.41 65.27
CA SER A 7 22.66 -25.56 64.56
C SER A 7 22.24 -25.20 63.14
N TYR A 8 22.39 -26.13 62.19
CA TYR A 8 21.62 -26.15 60.94
C TYR A 8 21.16 -27.58 60.63
N ASN A 9 19.84 -27.76 60.66
CA ASN A 9 19.14 -29.01 60.35
C ASN A 9 19.03 -29.21 58.83
N LYS A 10 19.27 -30.46 58.40
CA LYS A 10 18.90 -31.00 57.09
C LYS A 10 17.38 -31.19 57.02
N ILE A 11 16.75 -30.67 55.96
CA ILE A 11 15.38 -30.97 55.52
C ILE A 11 15.55 -31.15 54.00
N GLY A 12 15.36 -32.35 53.42
CA GLY A 12 14.06 -32.97 53.20
C GLY A 12 13.53 -32.50 51.84
N TYR A 13 13.88 -33.21 50.76
CA TYR A 13 13.42 -32.92 49.39
C TYR A 13 11.97 -33.38 49.24
N GLU A 14 11.04 -32.43 49.15
CA GLU A 14 9.71 -32.65 48.57
C GLU A 14 9.70 -32.21 47.09
N PRO A 15 8.93 -32.86 46.21
CA PRO A 15 8.86 -32.48 44.80
C PRO A 15 8.09 -31.17 44.65
N LEU A 16 8.75 -30.16 44.10
CA LEU A 16 8.14 -28.91 43.65
C LEU A 16 7.09 -29.22 42.57
N GLN A 17 5.87 -28.82 42.85
CA GLN A 17 4.72 -28.83 41.95
C GLN A 17 5.07 -28.16 40.62
N ALA A 18 4.62 -28.78 39.52
CA ALA A 18 4.73 -28.22 38.19
C ALA A 18 4.07 -26.84 38.16
N VAL A 19 4.87 -25.81 37.92
CA VAL A 19 4.39 -24.48 37.58
C VAL A 19 3.77 -24.61 36.19
N ASN A 20 2.45 -24.46 36.12
CA ASN A 20 1.72 -24.38 34.85
C ASN A 20 2.30 -23.23 34.03
N GLU A 21 3.00 -23.57 32.94
CA GLU A 21 3.26 -22.62 31.86
C GLU A 21 1.91 -22.05 31.38
N PRO A 22 1.81 -20.75 31.07
CA PRO A 22 0.63 -20.24 30.41
C PRO A 22 0.60 -20.86 29.02
N THR A 23 -0.31 -21.80 28.80
CA THR A 23 -0.74 -22.23 27.48
C THR A 23 -1.08 -20.99 26.66
N GLU A 24 -0.18 -20.60 25.75
CA GLU A 24 -0.51 -19.75 24.62
C GLU A 24 -1.72 -20.38 23.93
N GLN A 25 -2.89 -19.80 24.15
CA GLN A 25 -4.05 -20.12 23.34
C GLN A 25 -3.70 -19.70 21.92
N LYS A 26 -3.38 -20.69 21.07
CA LYS A 26 -3.33 -20.52 19.62
C LYS A 26 -4.75 -20.18 19.15
N THR A 27 -5.11 -18.91 19.22
CA THR A 27 -6.31 -18.38 18.58
C THR A 27 -6.10 -18.53 17.09
N THR A 28 -6.62 -19.61 16.52
CA THR A 28 -6.66 -19.78 15.07
C THR A 28 -7.89 -19.00 14.63
N HIS A 29 -7.69 -17.78 14.13
CA HIS A 29 -8.82 -16.99 13.63
C HIS A 29 -9.42 -17.68 12.41
N SER A 30 -10.75 -17.73 12.34
CA SER A 30 -11.40 -18.19 11.12
C SER A 30 -11.09 -17.22 9.98
N ILE A 31 -10.96 -17.73 8.74
CA ILE A 31 -10.74 -16.90 7.55
C ILE A 31 -11.79 -15.79 7.45
N ALA A 32 -13.05 -16.05 7.82
CA ALA A 32 -14.11 -15.05 7.81
C ALA A 32 -13.85 -13.89 8.78
N GLN A 33 -13.37 -14.17 9.99
CA GLN A 33 -13.01 -13.14 10.97
C GLN A 33 -11.82 -12.30 10.51
N LEU A 34 -10.81 -12.94 9.91
CA LEU A 34 -9.64 -12.23 9.35
C LEU A 34 -10.05 -11.31 8.20
N THR A 35 -10.90 -11.81 7.30
CA THR A 35 -11.41 -11.07 6.14
C THR A 35 -12.14 -9.79 6.56
N GLU A 36 -13.06 -9.91 7.51
CA GLU A 36 -13.82 -8.74 8.00
C GLU A 36 -12.92 -7.72 8.70
N CYS A 37 -12.03 -8.19 9.57
CA CYS A 37 -11.06 -7.34 10.27
C CYS A 37 -10.18 -6.57 9.29
N ILE A 38 -9.63 -7.24 8.29
CA ILE A 38 -8.79 -6.61 7.26
C ILE A 38 -9.58 -5.57 6.48
N SER A 39 -10.77 -5.92 5.97
CA SER A 39 -11.58 -5.02 5.16
C SER A 39 -11.87 -3.70 5.89
N GLN A 40 -12.23 -3.76 7.17
CA GLN A 40 -12.51 -2.58 8.00
C GLN A 40 -11.28 -1.70 8.27
N ASN A 41 -10.09 -2.29 8.33
CA ASN A 41 -8.87 -1.58 8.73
C ASN A 41 -8.01 -1.12 7.53
N THR A 42 -8.12 -1.77 6.37
CA THR A 42 -7.26 -1.49 5.22
C THR A 42 -8.03 -1.05 3.98
N GLY A 43 -9.37 -1.07 4.01
CA GLY A 43 -10.22 -0.59 2.92
C GLY A 43 -10.29 -1.51 1.69
N LEU A 44 -9.66 -2.69 1.72
CA LEU A 44 -9.86 -3.70 0.69
C LEU A 44 -11.28 -4.28 0.78
N VAL A 45 -11.84 -4.67 -0.35
CA VAL A 45 -13.17 -5.29 -0.40
C VAL A 45 -13.07 -6.70 0.17
N SER A 46 -13.94 -7.02 1.13
CA SER A 46 -13.97 -8.29 1.86
C SER A 46 -13.95 -9.52 0.93
N SER A 47 -14.77 -9.52 -0.14
CA SER A 47 -14.83 -10.62 -1.11
C SER A 47 -13.56 -10.81 -1.93
N HIS A 48 -12.66 -9.83 -1.98
CA HIS A 48 -11.39 -9.91 -2.72
C HIS A 48 -10.25 -10.54 -1.90
N LEU A 49 -10.36 -10.61 -0.57
CA LEU A 49 -9.23 -11.02 0.28
C LEU A 49 -8.92 -12.51 0.17
N LEU A 50 -9.94 -13.37 0.14
CA LEU A 50 -9.72 -14.81 -0.01
C LEU A 50 -9.15 -15.18 -1.39
N PRO A 51 -9.68 -14.65 -2.52
CA PRO A 51 -9.03 -14.82 -3.82
C PRO A 51 -7.59 -14.30 -3.86
N LEU A 52 -7.29 -13.17 -3.21
CA LEU A 52 -5.91 -12.65 -3.10
C LEU A 52 -4.99 -13.64 -2.38
N GLN A 53 -5.44 -14.21 -1.26
CA GLN A 53 -4.71 -15.24 -0.51
C GLN A 53 -4.48 -16.50 -1.36
N GLN A 54 -5.48 -16.91 -2.13
CA GLN A 54 -5.36 -18.07 -3.01
C GLN A 54 -4.31 -17.82 -4.11
N VAL A 55 -4.25 -16.62 -4.69
CA VAL A 55 -3.17 -16.26 -5.63
C VAL A 55 -1.80 -16.33 -4.95
N ALA A 56 -1.65 -15.80 -3.73
CA ALA A 56 -0.40 -15.89 -2.97
C ALA A 56 0.05 -17.34 -2.79
N LYS A 57 -0.89 -18.23 -2.42
CA LYS A 57 -0.65 -19.67 -2.23
C LYS A 57 -0.28 -20.39 -3.52
N GLU A 58 -1.01 -20.17 -4.61
CA GLU A 58 -0.77 -20.82 -5.90
C GLU A 58 0.57 -20.41 -6.51
N GLN A 59 0.97 -19.16 -6.31
CA GLN A 59 2.22 -18.60 -6.84
C GLN A 59 3.41 -18.74 -5.88
N ASP A 60 3.24 -19.42 -4.73
CA ASP A 60 4.20 -19.49 -3.61
C ASP A 60 4.90 -18.13 -3.38
N SER A 61 4.10 -17.07 -3.27
CA SER A 61 4.56 -15.69 -3.27
C SER A 61 3.84 -14.86 -2.22
N ILE A 62 4.59 -14.02 -1.52
CA ILE A 62 4.04 -13.04 -0.57
C ILE A 62 3.53 -11.83 -1.36
N ILE A 63 2.31 -11.38 -1.10
CA ILE A 63 1.71 -10.22 -1.75
C ILE A 63 1.32 -9.21 -0.67
N GLY A 64 1.91 -8.01 -0.72
CA GLY A 64 1.53 -6.89 0.12
C GLY A 64 0.71 -5.88 -0.66
N VAL A 65 -0.37 -5.37 -0.07
CA VAL A 65 -1.24 -4.32 -0.63
C VAL A 65 -1.32 -3.16 0.37
N ARG A 66 -1.13 -1.94 -0.12
CA ARG A 66 -1.22 -0.71 0.67
C ARG A 66 -2.67 -0.45 1.10
N PRO A 67 -2.90 0.36 2.16
CA PRO A 67 -4.25 0.72 2.55
C PRO A 67 -4.95 1.48 1.43
N VAL A 68 -6.22 1.14 1.26
CA VAL A 68 -7.17 1.81 0.38
C VAL A 68 -8.04 2.71 1.23
N ASP A 69 -8.37 3.88 0.70
CA ASP A 69 -9.27 4.80 1.38
C ASP A 69 -10.65 4.12 1.57
N ARG A 70 -11.16 4.04 2.80
CA ARG A 70 -12.42 3.35 3.10
C ARG A 70 -13.60 3.86 2.28
N PHE A 71 -13.56 5.12 1.85
CA PHE A 71 -14.62 5.68 1.01
C PHE A 71 -14.62 5.09 -0.41
N ALA A 72 -13.51 4.48 -0.85
CA ALA A 72 -13.41 3.79 -2.13
C ALA A 72 -13.89 2.33 -2.06
N THR A 73 -13.91 1.69 -0.88
CA THR A 73 -14.22 0.26 -0.74
C THR A 73 -15.56 -0.10 -1.38
N ASP A 74 -16.64 0.60 -1.03
CA ASP A 74 -17.98 0.32 -1.58
C ASP A 74 -18.06 0.65 -3.08
N LEU A 75 -17.31 1.66 -3.54
CA LEU A 75 -17.27 2.04 -4.95
C LEU A 75 -16.59 0.94 -5.78
N ILE A 76 -15.48 0.39 -5.27
CA ILE A 76 -14.78 -0.74 -5.88
C ILE A 76 -15.67 -1.98 -5.88
N ALA A 77 -16.34 -2.27 -4.75
CA ALA A 77 -17.28 -3.40 -4.67
C ALA A 77 -18.46 -3.25 -5.64
N ALA A 78 -18.90 -2.02 -5.91
CA ALA A 78 -19.94 -1.69 -6.88
C ALA A 78 -19.43 -1.66 -8.34
N GLY A 79 -18.16 -2.00 -8.59
CA GLY A 79 -17.59 -2.06 -9.94
C GLY A 79 -17.27 -0.70 -10.55
N TYR A 80 -16.95 0.31 -9.74
CA TYR A 80 -16.48 1.59 -10.26
C TYR A 80 -15.06 1.42 -10.86
N PRO A 81 -14.76 2.10 -11.98
CA PRO A 81 -13.43 2.08 -12.57
C PRO A 81 -12.41 2.66 -11.58
N THR A 82 -11.25 2.03 -11.45
CA THR A 82 -10.18 2.50 -10.57
C THR A 82 -9.08 3.22 -11.37
N LYS A 83 -8.36 4.14 -10.72
CA LYS A 83 -7.35 4.96 -11.40
C LYS A 83 -6.22 4.09 -11.95
N ASN A 84 -5.85 4.32 -13.21
CA ASN A 84 -4.65 3.72 -13.79
C ASN A 84 -3.41 4.59 -13.55
N PHE A 85 -2.25 4.13 -14.00
CA PHE A 85 -0.97 4.81 -13.80
C PHE A 85 -0.94 6.24 -14.36
N HIS A 86 -1.71 6.58 -15.40
CA HIS A 86 -1.70 7.92 -16.01
C HIS A 86 -2.47 8.95 -15.19
N ILE A 87 -3.36 8.52 -14.30
CA ILE A 87 -4.17 9.40 -13.46
C ILE A 87 -3.45 9.67 -12.15
N LYS A 88 -2.72 10.79 -12.09
CA LYS A 88 -1.94 11.18 -10.91
C LYS A 88 -2.75 11.98 -9.87
N GLY A 89 -4.03 12.23 -10.10
CA GLY A 89 -4.92 12.90 -9.16
C GLY A 89 -5.03 12.17 -7.83
N LYS A 90 -5.19 12.91 -6.73
CA LYS A 90 -5.51 12.31 -5.44
C LYS A 90 -7.01 12.15 -5.29
N SER A 91 -7.41 11.04 -4.67
CA SER A 91 -8.80 10.84 -4.26
C SER A 91 -9.18 11.78 -3.12
N ALA A 92 -10.47 12.05 -3.01
CA ALA A 92 -11.03 12.76 -1.87
C ALA A 92 -11.28 11.83 -0.68
N SER A 93 -11.09 12.36 0.52
CA SER A 93 -11.32 11.68 1.79
C SER A 93 -12.43 12.32 2.62
N TRP A 94 -13.25 13.19 2.01
CA TRP A 94 -14.29 13.98 2.67
C TRP A 94 -15.34 14.45 1.65
N GLY A 95 -16.49 14.91 2.14
CA GLY A 95 -17.57 15.44 1.32
C GLY A 95 -18.31 14.38 0.50
N ALA A 96 -19.22 14.86 -0.35
CA ALA A 96 -19.97 14.00 -1.27
C ALA A 96 -19.06 13.31 -2.31
N GLN A 97 -17.90 13.90 -2.58
CA GLN A 97 -16.89 13.40 -3.50
C GLN A 97 -15.98 12.31 -2.90
N ALA A 98 -16.12 11.98 -1.61
CA ALA A 98 -15.23 11.05 -0.92
C ALA A 98 -15.13 9.69 -1.65
N GLY A 99 -13.89 9.23 -1.86
CA GLY A 99 -13.56 8.04 -2.63
C GLY A 99 -13.31 8.28 -4.11
N LEU A 100 -13.62 9.46 -4.67
CA LEU A 100 -13.50 9.76 -6.10
C LEU A 100 -12.32 10.69 -6.41
N ILE A 101 -11.93 10.75 -7.69
CA ILE A 101 -10.89 11.68 -8.19
C ILE A 101 -11.51 13.00 -8.65
N CYS A 102 -11.35 14.06 -7.87
CA CYS A 102 -11.87 15.40 -8.20
C CYS A 102 -11.09 16.07 -9.34
N VAL A 103 -11.78 16.85 -10.17
CA VAL A 103 -11.11 17.69 -11.17
C VAL A 103 -10.33 18.82 -10.48
N ASP A 104 -10.95 19.46 -9.50
CA ASP A 104 -10.30 20.44 -8.63
C ASP A 104 -9.79 19.75 -7.37
N GLN A 105 -8.47 19.72 -7.21
CA GLN A 105 -7.78 18.98 -6.18
C GLN A 105 -7.89 19.63 -4.78
N ARG A 106 -8.48 20.83 -4.67
CA ARG A 106 -8.89 21.42 -3.38
C ARG A 106 -10.00 20.62 -2.71
N PHE A 107 -10.76 19.83 -3.48
CA PHE A 107 -11.79 18.93 -2.94
C PHE A 107 -11.27 17.51 -2.68
N SER A 108 -9.97 17.27 -2.87
CA SER A 108 -9.32 15.99 -2.57
C SER A 108 -8.78 15.94 -1.13
N LYS A 109 -8.03 14.89 -0.78
CA LYS A 109 -7.26 14.83 0.48
C LYS A 109 -6.14 15.87 0.59
N LEU A 110 -5.87 16.62 -0.48
CA LEU A 110 -4.87 17.69 -0.52
C LEU A 110 -5.38 19.05 0.00
N GLU A 111 -6.64 19.17 0.42
CA GLU A 111 -7.25 20.44 0.83
C GLU A 111 -6.42 21.23 1.88
N ASN A 112 -5.72 20.56 2.80
CA ASN A 112 -4.88 21.22 3.81
C ASN A 112 -3.41 21.42 3.41
N LYS A 113 -3.07 21.19 2.13
CA LYS A 113 -1.72 21.34 1.61
C LYS A 113 -1.52 22.73 1.00
N SER A 114 -0.28 23.05 0.66
CA SER A 114 0.04 24.34 0.02
C SER A 114 -0.64 24.47 -1.34
N GLU A 115 -1.00 25.71 -1.70
CA GLU A 115 -1.57 26.04 -3.00
C GLU A 115 -0.67 25.56 -4.15
N ASP A 116 0.65 25.71 -4.04
CA ASP A 116 1.60 25.20 -5.05
C ASP A 116 1.47 23.69 -5.28
N LEU A 117 1.24 22.91 -4.22
CA LEU A 117 1.04 21.46 -4.36
C LEU A 117 -0.30 21.17 -5.02
N ILE A 118 -1.36 21.84 -4.60
CA ILE A 118 -2.69 21.71 -5.18
C ILE A 118 -2.66 22.06 -6.67
N ASP A 119 -2.01 23.17 -7.05
CA ASP A 119 -1.85 23.60 -8.44
C ASP A 119 -1.02 22.63 -9.27
N LYS A 120 0.03 22.03 -8.68
CA LYS A 120 0.77 20.94 -9.32
C LYS A 120 -0.14 19.77 -9.66
N TYR A 121 -0.99 19.35 -8.72
CA TYR A 121 -1.93 18.24 -8.96
C TYR A 121 -3.06 18.62 -9.93
N ASN A 122 -3.59 19.85 -9.87
CA ASN A 122 -4.51 20.37 -10.88
C ASN A 122 -3.87 20.39 -12.28
N GLY A 123 -2.56 20.67 -12.37
CA GLY A 123 -1.78 20.55 -13.60
C GLY A 123 -1.69 19.10 -14.12
N PHE A 124 -1.57 18.10 -13.24
CA PHE A 124 -1.67 16.69 -13.64
C PHE A 124 -3.05 16.33 -14.17
N ILE A 125 -4.13 16.80 -13.52
CA ILE A 125 -5.51 16.57 -13.98
C ILE A 125 -5.73 17.17 -15.37
N ARG A 126 -5.32 18.42 -15.59
CA ARG A 126 -5.44 19.07 -16.92
C ARG A 126 -4.75 18.27 -18.01
N ARG A 127 -3.49 17.87 -17.80
CA ARG A 127 -2.75 17.03 -18.75
C ARG A 127 -3.41 15.67 -18.96
N CYS A 128 -3.96 15.06 -17.91
CA CYS A 128 -4.68 13.79 -17.99
C CYS A 128 -5.90 13.90 -18.93
N ILE A 129 -6.64 15.02 -18.82
CA ILE A 129 -7.80 15.30 -19.67
C ILE A 129 -7.36 15.62 -21.11
N GLU A 130 -6.36 16.50 -21.28
CA GLU A 130 -5.83 16.90 -22.59
C GLU A 130 -5.29 15.71 -23.40
N LYS A 131 -4.68 14.74 -22.72
CA LYS A 131 -4.17 13.50 -23.34
C LYS A 131 -5.25 12.42 -23.55
N GLY A 132 -6.48 12.68 -23.14
CA GLY A 132 -7.59 11.73 -23.31
C GLY A 132 -7.54 10.50 -22.39
N HIS A 133 -6.79 10.56 -21.28
CA HIS A 133 -6.76 9.46 -20.31
C HIS A 133 -8.01 9.41 -19.43
N ALA A 134 -8.70 10.54 -19.26
CA ALA A 134 -9.95 10.66 -18.54
C ALA A 134 -10.72 11.90 -19.00
N ARG A 135 -12.00 12.00 -18.67
CA ARG A 135 -12.85 13.18 -18.93
C ARG A 135 -13.51 13.68 -17.64
N PRO A 136 -13.77 14.98 -17.52
CA PRO A 136 -14.53 15.51 -16.39
C PRO A 136 -16.03 15.20 -16.57
N ILE A 137 -16.68 14.77 -15.50
CA ILE A 137 -18.14 14.63 -15.40
C ILE A 137 -18.68 15.33 -14.16
N PRO A 138 -19.94 15.79 -14.15
CA PRO A 138 -20.58 16.27 -12.93
C PRO A 138 -20.58 15.18 -11.85
N LEU A 139 -20.37 15.58 -10.59
CA LEU A 139 -20.52 14.68 -9.46
C LEU A 139 -22.01 14.43 -9.22
N GLU A 140 -22.42 13.18 -9.47
CA GLU A 140 -23.77 12.69 -9.25
C GLU A 140 -23.75 11.45 -8.37
N ILE A 141 -24.49 11.49 -7.25
CA ILE A 141 -24.53 10.40 -6.28
C ILE A 141 -25.96 10.00 -5.95
N THR A 142 -26.16 8.73 -5.61
CA THR A 142 -27.48 8.20 -5.23
C THR A 142 -27.88 8.66 -3.82
N GLU A 143 -29.17 8.59 -3.51
CA GLU A 143 -29.66 8.80 -2.14
C GLU A 143 -29.00 7.83 -1.15
N GLU A 144 -28.81 6.56 -1.54
CA GLU A 144 -28.11 5.57 -0.73
C GLU A 144 -26.68 6.02 -0.42
N ARG A 145 -25.92 6.48 -1.42
CA ARG A 145 -24.55 6.95 -1.20
C ARG A 145 -24.50 8.17 -0.29
N LEU A 146 -25.45 9.10 -0.36
CA LEU A 146 -25.54 10.22 0.58
C LEU A 146 -25.67 9.71 2.03
N HIS A 147 -26.53 8.71 2.27
CA HIS A 147 -26.68 8.12 3.59
C HIS A 147 -25.43 7.37 4.05
N THR A 148 -24.80 6.58 3.18
CA THR A 148 -23.52 5.92 3.48
C THR A 148 -22.46 6.95 3.88
N LEU A 149 -22.32 8.04 3.12
CA LEU A 149 -21.35 9.09 3.41
C LEU A 149 -21.64 9.81 4.75
N LEU A 150 -22.91 9.98 5.10
CA LEU A 150 -23.31 10.52 6.40
C LEU A 150 -22.92 9.56 7.54
N GLN A 151 -23.21 8.26 7.39
CA GLN A 151 -22.87 7.24 8.39
C GLN A 151 -21.36 7.09 8.57
N MET A 152 -20.60 7.21 7.49
CA MET A 152 -19.13 7.15 7.52
C MET A 152 -18.48 8.48 7.95
N GLY A 153 -19.27 9.53 8.20
CA GLY A 153 -18.78 10.84 8.64
C GLY A 153 -18.02 11.63 7.57
N ALA A 154 -18.25 11.35 6.28
CA ALA A 154 -17.73 12.19 5.19
C ALA A 154 -18.55 13.48 5.01
N ILE A 155 -19.84 13.43 5.35
CA ILE A 155 -20.76 14.57 5.35
C ILE A 155 -21.50 14.63 6.70
N ASP A 156 -22.03 15.80 7.03
CA ASP A 156 -22.74 16.14 8.26
C ASP A 156 -23.99 16.97 7.94
N ASN A 157 -24.96 17.03 8.87
CA ASN A 157 -26.13 17.92 8.80
C ASN A 157 -26.94 17.81 7.49
N LEU A 158 -27.14 16.59 6.97
CA LEU A 158 -27.96 16.35 5.78
C LEU A 158 -29.42 16.72 6.04
N SER A 159 -29.94 17.70 5.31
CA SER A 159 -31.31 18.17 5.44
C SER A 159 -32.31 17.23 4.74
N LEU A 160 -33.59 17.38 5.12
CA LEU A 160 -34.68 16.89 4.27
C LEU A 160 -34.66 17.62 2.92
N GLU A 161 -35.22 16.97 1.91
CA GLU A 161 -35.40 17.57 0.60
C GLU A 161 -36.47 18.65 0.65
N ASN A 162 -36.17 19.82 0.08
CA ASN A 162 -37.14 20.92 -0.03
C ASN A 162 -38.04 20.76 -1.28
N SER A 163 -39.01 21.66 -1.44
CA SER A 163 -39.95 21.64 -2.57
C SER A 163 -39.30 21.80 -3.96
N GLN A 164 -38.03 22.17 -4.02
CA GLN A 164 -37.24 22.30 -5.25
C GLN A 164 -36.35 21.08 -5.54
N GLY A 165 -36.49 20.00 -4.76
CA GLY A 165 -35.66 18.81 -4.91
C GLY A 165 -34.23 19.01 -4.41
N VAL A 166 -34.00 19.92 -3.45
CA VAL A 166 -32.66 20.23 -2.95
C VAL A 166 -32.52 19.80 -1.50
N LYS A 167 -31.44 19.07 -1.20
CA LYS A 167 -30.93 18.81 0.15
C LYS A 167 -29.69 19.67 0.39
N GLN A 168 -29.49 20.12 1.62
CA GLN A 168 -28.28 20.80 2.06
C GLN A 168 -27.50 19.89 2.99
N PHE A 169 -26.18 19.97 2.95
CA PHE A 169 -25.32 19.26 3.89
C PHE A 169 -24.02 20.04 4.09
N THR A 170 -23.32 19.70 5.16
CA THR A 170 -21.97 20.21 5.45
C THR A 170 -20.94 19.10 5.32
N ALA A 171 -19.68 19.44 5.10
CA ALA A 171 -18.58 18.49 5.25
C ALA A 171 -17.33 19.20 5.76
N LYS A 172 -16.47 18.47 6.48
CA LYS A 172 -15.19 18.98 6.97
C LYS A 172 -14.04 18.47 6.11
N GLY A 173 -13.23 19.40 5.60
CA GLY A 173 -12.00 19.06 4.91
C GLY A 173 -10.89 18.57 5.86
N PRO A 174 -9.78 18.04 5.34
CA PRO A 174 -8.55 17.74 6.08
C PRO A 174 -8.04 18.86 7.01
N SER A 175 -8.34 20.13 6.73
CA SER A 175 -8.03 21.29 7.57
C SER A 175 -8.99 21.48 8.74
N LEU A 176 -10.01 20.61 8.85
CA LEU A 176 -11.18 20.72 9.73
C LEU A 176 -12.09 21.91 9.43
N ARG A 177 -11.83 22.66 8.35
CA ARG A 177 -12.73 23.71 7.87
C ARG A 177 -14.04 23.08 7.40
N SER A 178 -15.15 23.70 7.79
CA SER A 178 -16.49 23.31 7.36
C SER A 178 -16.89 23.99 6.06
N TYR A 179 -17.49 23.22 5.16
CA TYR A 179 -17.98 23.64 3.85
C TYR A 179 -19.45 23.28 3.73
N GLN A 180 -20.23 24.14 3.06
CA GLN A 180 -21.65 23.92 2.79
C GLN A 180 -21.85 23.53 1.32
N PHE A 181 -22.69 22.52 1.11
CA PHE A 181 -22.99 21.98 -0.21
C PHE A 181 -24.51 21.83 -0.41
N GLU A 182 -24.91 21.78 -1.67
CA GLU A 182 -26.27 21.49 -2.09
C GLU A 182 -26.29 20.22 -2.95
N ALA A 183 -27.20 19.30 -2.65
CA ALA A 183 -27.49 18.13 -3.46
C ALA A 183 -28.84 18.37 -4.16
N LYS A 184 -28.83 18.54 -5.48
CA LYS A 184 -30.03 18.80 -6.28
C LYS A 184 -30.44 17.55 -7.04
N TRP A 185 -31.69 17.11 -6.86
CA TRP A 185 -32.23 15.93 -7.52
C TRP A 185 -32.30 16.12 -9.04
N GLU A 186 -31.78 15.13 -9.77
CA GLU A 186 -31.81 15.04 -11.22
C GLU A 186 -32.67 13.84 -11.61
N PRO A 187 -33.98 14.04 -11.93
CA PRO A 187 -34.94 12.95 -12.10
C PRO A 187 -34.59 11.95 -13.20
N GLN A 188 -33.93 12.40 -14.28
CA GLN A 188 -33.58 11.54 -15.42
C GLN A 188 -32.48 10.53 -15.06
N GLN A 189 -31.56 10.92 -14.17
CA GLN A 189 -30.42 10.13 -13.73
C GLN A 189 -30.72 9.38 -12.42
N GLN A 190 -31.82 9.73 -11.74
CA GLN A 190 -32.18 9.24 -10.42
C GLN A 190 -31.06 9.42 -9.40
N LYS A 191 -30.39 10.58 -9.46
CA LYS A 191 -29.23 10.92 -8.63
C LYS A 191 -29.31 12.39 -8.20
N TYR A 192 -28.56 12.73 -7.16
CA TYR A 192 -28.31 14.10 -6.78
C TYR A 192 -27.02 14.62 -7.41
N ARG A 193 -27.12 15.75 -8.11
CA ARG A 193 -25.96 16.52 -8.55
C ARG A 193 -25.50 17.44 -7.42
N ILE A 194 -24.19 17.46 -7.17
CA ILE A 194 -23.61 18.15 -6.03
C ILE A 194 -23.06 19.51 -6.43
N TYR A 195 -23.40 20.55 -5.66
CA TYR A 195 -23.01 21.93 -5.85
C TYR A 195 -22.25 22.49 -4.64
N PHE A 196 -21.25 23.33 -4.93
CA PHE A 196 -20.55 24.19 -3.99
C PHE A 196 -20.48 25.59 -4.58
N GLU A 197 -20.84 26.61 -3.80
CA GLU A 197 -20.87 28.02 -4.25
C GLU A 197 -21.58 28.20 -5.61
N LYS A 198 -22.74 27.54 -5.78
CA LYS A 198 -23.58 27.56 -7.00
C LYS A 198 -22.94 26.92 -8.25
N LYS A 199 -21.78 26.26 -8.13
CA LYS A 199 -21.16 25.49 -9.21
C LYS A 199 -21.21 24.01 -8.88
N TYR A 200 -21.52 23.17 -9.87
CA TYR A 200 -21.49 21.73 -9.65
C TYR A 200 -20.03 21.25 -9.54
N LEU A 201 -19.80 20.29 -8.64
CA LEU A 201 -18.51 19.64 -8.51
C LEU A 201 -18.28 18.71 -9.71
N GLN A 202 -17.02 18.53 -10.07
CA GLN A 202 -16.63 17.61 -11.14
C GLN A 202 -15.63 16.58 -10.64
N VAL A 203 -15.79 15.36 -11.15
CA VAL A 203 -14.90 14.22 -10.93
C VAL A 203 -14.46 13.64 -12.27
N LEU A 204 -13.38 12.87 -12.28
CA LEU A 204 -12.92 12.17 -13.48
C LEU A 204 -13.71 10.89 -13.72
N ALA A 205 -13.96 10.58 -14.99
CA ALA A 205 -14.46 9.30 -15.48
C ALA A 205 -13.57 8.81 -16.63
N PRO A 206 -13.50 7.49 -16.89
CA PRO A 206 -12.95 6.98 -18.15
C PRO A 206 -13.72 7.54 -19.34
N ILE A 207 -13.10 7.53 -20.53
CA ILE A 207 -13.74 8.06 -21.74
C ILE A 207 -15.05 7.32 -22.05
N ASP A 208 -15.03 5.99 -21.93
CA ASP A 208 -16.12 5.11 -22.35
C ASP A 208 -17.07 4.71 -21.21
N SER A 209 -16.89 5.26 -20.01
CA SER A 209 -17.71 4.95 -18.84
C SER A 209 -18.44 6.18 -18.32
N CYS A 210 -19.65 5.96 -17.79
CA CYS A 210 -20.42 6.97 -17.07
C CYS A 210 -20.18 6.92 -15.55
N LEU A 211 -19.38 5.96 -15.07
CA LEU A 211 -19.00 5.88 -13.67
C LEU A 211 -17.72 6.69 -13.42
N PRO A 212 -17.66 7.45 -12.32
CA PRO A 212 -16.46 8.18 -11.94
C PRO A 212 -15.36 7.22 -11.46
N ILE A 213 -14.12 7.69 -11.56
CA ILE A 213 -12.93 6.96 -11.17
C ILE A 213 -12.76 7.01 -9.65
N THR A 214 -12.48 5.86 -9.06
CA THR A 214 -12.13 5.70 -7.63
C THR A 214 -10.67 5.25 -7.47
N ALA A 215 -10.24 5.04 -6.22
CA ALA A 215 -8.90 4.55 -5.92
C ALA A 215 -8.71 3.10 -6.38
N ASP A 216 -7.47 2.73 -6.70
CA ASP A 216 -7.04 1.38 -7.01
C ASP A 216 -6.33 0.74 -5.79
N TYR A 217 -5.92 -0.51 -5.96
CA TYR A 217 -5.11 -1.28 -5.01
C TYR A 217 -3.64 -1.11 -5.36
N ASP A 218 -2.99 -0.13 -4.71
CA ASP A 218 -1.56 0.03 -4.81
C ASP A 218 -0.86 -1.17 -4.14
N LEU A 219 -0.10 -1.95 -4.89
CA LEU A 219 0.69 -3.03 -4.30
C LEU A 219 1.89 -2.48 -3.52
N LEU A 220 2.16 -3.04 -2.35
CA LEU A 220 3.33 -2.72 -1.52
C LEU A 220 4.56 -3.49 -2.01
N LEU A 221 4.44 -4.82 -2.12
CA LEU A 221 5.51 -5.69 -2.59
C LEU A 221 4.98 -7.02 -3.13
N ILE A 222 5.79 -7.68 -3.94
CA ILE A 222 5.65 -9.10 -4.31
C ILE A 222 6.95 -9.80 -3.98
N GLY A 223 6.88 -10.89 -3.24
CA GLY A 223 8.03 -11.64 -2.73
C GLY A 223 7.95 -13.12 -3.06
N PRO A 224 8.54 -13.59 -4.17
CA PRO A 224 8.49 -14.99 -4.55
C PRO A 224 9.35 -15.87 -3.63
N HIS A 225 9.04 -17.16 -3.56
CA HIS A 225 9.97 -18.13 -2.99
C HIS A 225 11.29 -18.13 -3.78
N MET A 226 12.42 -18.24 -3.09
CA MET A 226 13.79 -18.25 -3.66
C MET A 226 14.02 -19.39 -4.67
N ARG A 227 13.12 -20.39 -4.72
CA ARG A 227 13.19 -21.51 -5.66
C ARG A 227 12.77 -21.07 -7.06
N ASP A 228 11.88 -20.08 -7.13
CA ASP A 228 11.31 -19.53 -8.36
C ASP A 228 11.92 -18.17 -8.71
N PHE A 229 12.76 -17.62 -7.83
CA PHE A 229 13.48 -16.38 -8.07
C PHE A 229 14.42 -16.52 -9.27
N GLY A 230 14.34 -15.59 -10.22
CA GLY A 230 15.16 -15.62 -11.42
C GLY A 230 15.02 -14.40 -12.30
N HIS A 231 15.17 -14.60 -13.61
CA HIS A 231 15.11 -13.51 -14.60
C HIS A 231 13.79 -12.72 -14.54
N GLN A 232 12.67 -13.36 -14.17
CA GLN A 232 11.37 -12.70 -14.04
C GLN A 232 11.34 -11.65 -12.90
N ASP A 233 12.33 -11.63 -12.02
CA ASP A 233 12.42 -10.72 -10.88
C ASP A 233 13.36 -9.53 -11.13
N MET A 234 13.99 -9.48 -12.30
CA MET A 234 14.90 -8.39 -12.67
C MET A 234 14.09 -7.15 -13.06
N LEU A 235 14.45 -6.00 -12.47
CA LEU A 235 13.83 -4.72 -12.79
C LEU A 235 14.46 -4.09 -14.04
N PRO A 236 13.67 -3.41 -14.88
CA PRO A 236 14.18 -2.54 -15.93
C PRO A 236 15.09 -1.43 -15.39
N VAL A 237 14.77 -0.87 -14.22
CA VAL A 237 15.59 0.11 -13.49
C VAL A 237 16.01 -0.45 -12.13
N PRO A 238 17.19 -1.11 -12.02
CA PRO A 238 17.57 -1.88 -10.83
C PRO A 238 17.74 -1.08 -9.55
N ASP A 239 18.31 0.13 -9.64
CA ASP A 239 18.55 1.03 -8.50
C ASP A 239 17.29 1.74 -8.01
N VAL A 240 16.15 1.56 -8.69
CA VAL A 240 14.83 2.14 -8.39
C VAL A 240 14.76 3.66 -8.53
N ALA A 241 15.77 4.40 -8.11
CA ALA A 241 15.80 5.87 -8.17
C ALA A 241 17.15 6.41 -8.65
N HIS A 242 17.10 7.51 -9.40
CA HIS A 242 18.30 8.16 -9.97
C HIS A 242 19.27 8.61 -8.88
N SER A 243 18.75 9.12 -7.76
CA SER A 243 19.54 9.52 -6.59
C SER A 243 20.31 8.34 -5.99
N VAL A 244 19.71 7.14 -5.93
CA VAL A 244 20.35 5.92 -5.42
C VAL A 244 21.46 5.48 -6.36
N TYR A 245 21.20 5.49 -7.67
CA TYR A 245 22.22 5.19 -8.68
C TYR A 245 23.39 6.15 -8.60
N ARG A 246 23.14 7.46 -8.52
CA ARG A 246 24.18 8.47 -8.38
C ARG A 246 25.04 8.26 -7.14
N GLN A 247 24.42 8.06 -5.98
CA GLN A 247 25.14 7.77 -4.73
C GLN A 247 25.98 6.49 -4.82
N ARG A 248 25.52 5.48 -5.56
CA ARG A 248 26.29 4.24 -5.81
C ARG A 248 27.50 4.53 -6.70
N VAL A 249 27.33 5.28 -7.78
CA VAL A 249 28.39 5.65 -8.73
C VAL A 249 29.45 6.54 -8.08
N GLU A 250 29.05 7.49 -7.24
CA GLU A 250 29.96 8.42 -6.55
C GLU A 250 30.92 7.73 -5.56
N LYS A 251 30.66 6.46 -5.19
CA LYS A 251 31.58 5.65 -4.36
C LYS A 251 32.80 5.14 -5.13
N TYR A 252 32.75 5.14 -6.46
CA TYR A 252 33.88 4.71 -7.29
C TYR A 252 34.84 5.88 -7.53
N GLN A 253 36.15 5.59 -7.53
CA GLN A 253 37.19 6.62 -7.75
C GLN A 253 37.11 7.28 -9.12
N ARG A 254 36.49 6.62 -10.11
CA ARG A 254 36.30 7.12 -11.47
C ARG A 254 34.88 6.85 -11.90
N LEU A 255 34.29 7.80 -12.61
CA LEU A 255 32.99 7.62 -13.23
C LEU A 255 33.03 6.49 -14.28
N PRO A 256 31.89 5.82 -14.54
CA PRO A 256 31.79 4.82 -15.58
C PRO A 256 32.23 5.40 -16.93
N THR A 257 33.14 4.69 -17.60
CA THR A 257 33.57 5.01 -18.98
C THR A 257 32.58 4.49 -20.02
N ASP A 258 31.70 3.56 -19.63
CA ASP A 258 30.59 3.13 -20.46
C ASP A 258 29.63 4.31 -20.70
N ALA A 259 29.31 4.56 -21.98
CA ALA A 259 28.54 5.72 -22.39
C ALA A 259 27.12 5.73 -21.80
N ASN A 260 26.46 4.58 -21.75
CA ASN A 260 25.10 4.45 -21.21
C ASN A 260 25.10 4.72 -19.70
N LEU A 261 26.03 4.11 -18.97
CA LEU A 261 26.16 4.34 -17.52
C LEU A 261 26.52 5.80 -17.20
N SER A 262 27.37 6.42 -18.02
CA SER A 262 27.75 7.83 -17.87
C SER A 262 26.58 8.78 -18.15
N GLN A 263 25.76 8.48 -19.16
CA GLN A 263 24.59 9.27 -19.50
C GLN A 263 23.50 9.13 -18.44
N ALA A 264 23.20 7.91 -18.00
CA ALA A 264 22.27 7.65 -16.90
C ALA A 264 22.67 8.36 -15.61
N TYR A 265 23.96 8.64 -15.38
CA TYR A 265 24.41 9.38 -14.21
C TYR A 265 24.04 10.86 -14.29
N ARG A 266 24.10 11.44 -15.50
CA ARG A 266 23.89 12.89 -15.72
C ARG A 266 22.43 13.25 -15.99
N ASP A 267 21.67 12.35 -16.58
CA ASP A 267 20.30 12.59 -17.07
C ASP A 267 19.31 11.62 -16.41
N GLU A 268 18.40 12.19 -15.62
CA GLU A 268 17.34 11.44 -14.92
C GLU A 268 16.34 10.81 -15.89
N ASN A 269 16.00 11.47 -17.00
CA ASN A 269 15.07 10.90 -17.97
C ASN A 269 15.68 9.69 -18.68
N HIS A 270 16.98 9.76 -19.01
CA HIS A 270 17.70 8.62 -19.56
C HIS A 270 17.81 7.47 -18.54
N PHE A 271 17.97 7.77 -17.25
CA PHE A 271 17.98 6.74 -16.21
C PHE A 271 16.67 5.95 -16.15
N TYR A 272 15.52 6.62 -16.26
CA TYR A 272 14.19 5.98 -16.22
C TYR A 272 13.67 5.52 -17.60
N GLN A 273 14.46 5.62 -18.67
CA GLN A 273 14.00 5.34 -20.05
C GLN A 273 13.48 3.91 -20.26
N ASN A 274 13.89 2.97 -19.41
CA ASN A 274 13.49 1.57 -19.49
C ASN A 274 12.26 1.25 -18.61
N GLU A 275 11.72 2.21 -17.86
CA GLU A 275 10.45 2.00 -17.16
C GLU A 275 9.30 1.82 -18.14
N ASP A 276 8.33 0.99 -17.77
CA ASP A 276 7.13 0.84 -18.58
C ASP A 276 6.22 2.07 -18.41
N SER A 277 5.74 2.63 -19.52
CA SER A 277 4.92 3.84 -19.49
C SER A 277 3.54 3.65 -18.86
N GLU A 278 3.05 2.41 -18.79
CA GLU A 278 1.72 2.04 -18.31
C GLU A 278 1.73 1.52 -16.88
N ILE A 279 2.81 0.86 -16.45
CA ILE A 279 2.88 0.20 -15.14
C ILE A 279 4.11 0.60 -14.29
N GLY A 280 4.98 1.46 -14.80
CA GLY A 280 6.20 1.92 -14.12
C GLY A 280 7.31 0.86 -14.10
N ASN A 281 8.14 0.89 -13.05
CA ASN A 281 9.29 -0.01 -12.89
C ASN A 281 8.87 -1.41 -12.39
N ALA A 282 8.20 -2.17 -13.27
CA ALA A 282 7.72 -3.52 -13.01
C ALA A 282 8.68 -4.58 -13.58
N SER A 283 9.01 -5.60 -12.79
CA SER A 283 9.62 -6.82 -13.33
C SER A 283 8.61 -7.63 -14.16
N PRO A 284 9.05 -8.58 -15.00
CA PRO A 284 8.15 -9.51 -15.68
C PRO A 284 7.19 -10.22 -14.72
N ARG A 285 7.65 -10.67 -13.54
CA ARG A 285 6.79 -11.29 -12.52
C ARG A 285 5.73 -10.33 -12.02
N VAL A 286 6.09 -9.08 -11.71
CA VAL A 286 5.10 -8.09 -11.23
C VAL A 286 4.03 -7.87 -12.29
N ARG A 287 4.39 -7.76 -13.57
CA ARG A 287 3.42 -7.64 -14.68
C ARG A 287 2.46 -8.83 -14.76
N GLU A 288 2.99 -10.05 -14.63
CA GLU A 288 2.18 -11.27 -14.61
C GLU A 288 1.25 -11.31 -13.39
N MET A 289 1.77 -11.01 -12.20
CA MET A 289 1.00 -10.98 -10.96
C MET A 289 -0.12 -9.94 -10.98
N ILE A 290 0.07 -8.76 -11.58
CA ILE A 290 -1.02 -7.78 -11.79
C ILE A 290 -2.19 -8.44 -12.55
N SER A 291 -1.87 -9.22 -13.59
CA SER A 291 -2.88 -9.90 -14.41
C SER A 291 -3.58 -11.01 -13.62
N LEU A 292 -2.81 -11.85 -12.91
CA LEU A 292 -3.34 -12.94 -12.08
C LEU A 292 -4.21 -12.43 -10.93
N ILE A 293 -3.77 -11.37 -10.24
CA ILE A 293 -4.52 -10.76 -9.15
C ILE A 293 -5.84 -10.21 -9.69
N ASN A 294 -5.84 -9.35 -10.72
CA ASN A 294 -7.10 -8.82 -11.27
C ASN A 294 -8.04 -9.95 -11.73
N ARG A 295 -7.51 -10.98 -12.41
CA ARG A 295 -8.30 -12.14 -12.83
C ARG A 295 -8.99 -12.83 -11.65
N ALA A 296 -8.27 -13.02 -10.54
CA ALA A 296 -8.80 -13.67 -9.35
C ALA A 296 -9.80 -12.79 -8.57
N LEU A 297 -9.54 -11.48 -8.49
CA LEU A 297 -10.34 -10.57 -7.66
C LEU A 297 -11.64 -10.17 -8.35
N VAL A 298 -11.56 -9.83 -9.64
CA VAL A 298 -12.64 -9.16 -10.38
C VAL A 298 -12.99 -9.84 -11.70
N GLY A 299 -12.29 -10.89 -12.10
CA GLY A 299 -12.60 -11.62 -13.34
C GLY A 299 -12.41 -10.76 -14.58
N GLU A 300 -13.49 -10.50 -15.32
CA GLU A 300 -13.54 -9.60 -16.49
C GLU A 300 -14.08 -8.19 -16.14
N ALA A 301 -14.41 -7.93 -14.86
CA ALA A 301 -14.88 -6.63 -14.42
C ALA A 301 -13.73 -5.60 -14.30
N GLU A 302 -14.05 -4.40 -13.81
CA GLU A 302 -13.11 -3.29 -13.67
C GLU A 302 -11.88 -3.69 -12.86
N LYS A 303 -10.69 -3.51 -13.46
CA LYS A 303 -9.41 -3.83 -12.81
C LYS A 303 -9.21 -2.98 -11.56
N VAL A 304 -8.59 -3.57 -10.56
CA VAL A 304 -8.29 -2.93 -9.27
C VAL A 304 -6.80 -2.77 -9.02
N VAL A 305 -5.92 -3.48 -9.72
CA VAL A 305 -4.46 -3.27 -9.65
C VAL A 305 -3.97 -2.83 -11.02
N HIS A 306 -3.25 -1.70 -11.11
CA HIS A 306 -2.82 -1.15 -12.41
C HIS A 306 -1.32 -1.09 -12.63
N HIS A 307 -0.51 -1.04 -11.59
CA HIS A 307 0.91 -0.73 -11.74
C HIS A 307 1.82 -1.52 -10.81
N SER A 308 3.13 -1.26 -10.96
CA SER A 308 4.21 -1.81 -10.14
C SER A 308 4.02 -1.57 -8.64
N VAL A 309 4.87 -2.24 -7.87
CA VAL A 309 4.84 -2.24 -6.41
C VAL A 309 5.60 -1.04 -5.83
N ASP A 310 5.18 -0.54 -4.66
CA ASP A 310 5.85 0.56 -3.97
C ASP A 310 7.31 0.24 -3.62
N ALA A 311 7.61 -1.03 -3.34
CA ALA A 311 8.97 -1.53 -3.11
C ALA A 311 9.96 -1.25 -4.26
N THR A 312 9.46 -0.91 -5.45
CA THR A 312 10.27 -0.62 -6.65
C THR A 312 9.93 0.72 -7.29
N SER A 313 9.22 1.59 -6.57
CA SER A 313 8.84 2.94 -7.02
C SER A 313 9.91 3.98 -6.68
N PRO A 314 10.28 4.90 -7.60
CA PRO A 314 11.13 6.05 -7.28
C PRO A 314 10.41 7.11 -6.42
N VAL A 315 9.08 7.04 -6.32
CA VAL A 315 8.25 7.94 -5.52
C VAL A 315 7.50 7.10 -4.50
N THR A 316 8.02 7.05 -3.28
CA THR A 316 7.52 6.22 -2.19
C THR A 316 7.44 7.04 -0.90
N ASP A 317 6.51 6.64 -0.02
CA ASP A 317 6.36 7.14 1.34
C ASP A 317 6.02 5.94 2.23
N LEU A 318 6.97 5.54 3.09
CA LEU A 318 6.86 4.33 3.89
C LEU A 318 5.68 4.41 4.87
N ASP A 319 5.44 5.57 5.48
CA ASP A 319 4.36 5.71 6.47
C ASP A 319 2.98 5.59 5.81
N ALA A 320 2.87 6.05 4.57
CA ALA A 320 1.66 5.90 3.75
C ALA A 320 1.40 4.46 3.28
N ASN A 321 2.25 3.49 3.63
CA ASN A 321 2.03 2.07 3.38
C ASN A 321 1.23 1.38 4.48
N PHE A 322 1.03 2.02 5.64
CA PHE A 322 0.40 1.37 6.79
C PHE A 322 -1.00 1.94 7.09
N PRO A 323 -1.94 1.08 7.56
CA PRO A 323 -1.83 -0.37 7.70
C PRO A 323 -1.87 -1.11 6.35
N ALA A 324 -0.97 -2.06 6.13
CA ALA A 324 -0.90 -2.86 4.91
C ALA A 324 -1.60 -4.20 5.07
N THR A 325 -2.25 -4.68 4.02
CA THR A 325 -2.75 -6.07 3.95
C THR A 325 -1.67 -6.96 3.36
N PHE A 326 -1.42 -8.11 3.97
CA PHE A 326 -0.53 -9.14 3.42
C PHE A 326 -1.30 -10.45 3.21
N ALA A 327 -1.18 -10.97 1.99
CA ALA A 327 -1.56 -12.32 1.62
C ALA A 327 -0.28 -13.17 1.54
N LEU A 328 -0.18 -14.15 2.42
CA LEU A 328 0.95 -15.07 2.52
C LEU A 328 0.57 -16.44 1.91
N PRO A 329 1.52 -17.14 1.27
CA PRO A 329 1.27 -18.47 0.70
C PRO A 329 0.98 -19.54 1.77
N LYS A 330 1.47 -19.29 2.98
CA LYS A 330 1.32 -20.08 4.20
C LYS A 330 1.55 -19.15 5.39
N LYS A 331 1.20 -19.59 6.61
CA LYS A 331 1.62 -18.92 7.84
C LYS A 331 3.15 -18.74 7.88
N ILE A 332 3.63 -17.54 8.21
CA ILE A 332 5.06 -17.20 8.34
C ILE A 332 5.29 -16.57 9.72
N GLY A 333 6.05 -17.25 10.58
CA GLY A 333 6.20 -16.86 11.98
C GLY A 333 4.85 -16.72 12.70
N ARG A 334 4.59 -15.55 13.29
CA ARG A 334 3.30 -15.24 13.94
C ARG A 334 2.19 -14.79 12.98
N PHE A 335 2.53 -14.49 11.73
CA PHE A 335 1.61 -13.91 10.76
C PHE A 335 0.81 -14.99 10.04
N ASP A 336 -0.51 -14.95 10.18
CA ASP A 336 -1.44 -15.83 9.46
C ASP A 336 -1.43 -15.56 7.94
N GLU A 337 -2.02 -16.46 7.15
CA GLU A 337 -2.07 -16.39 5.68
C GLU A 337 -2.69 -15.10 5.14
N LEU A 338 -3.56 -14.47 5.93
CA LEU A 338 -4.04 -13.12 5.73
C LEU A 338 -3.78 -12.34 7.01
N CYS A 339 -3.02 -11.26 6.92
CA CYS A 339 -2.67 -10.45 8.07
C CYS A 339 -2.60 -8.95 7.75
N ILE A 340 -2.65 -8.14 8.81
CA ILE A 340 -2.42 -6.70 8.74
C ILE A 340 -1.04 -6.42 9.30
N ILE A 341 -0.27 -5.62 8.59
CA ILE A 341 0.98 -5.04 9.08
C ILE A 341 0.70 -3.57 9.40
N THR A 342 0.73 -3.22 10.68
CA THR A 342 0.24 -1.93 11.19
C THR A 342 1.30 -0.84 11.19
N ASN A 343 2.59 -1.23 11.14
CA ASN A 343 3.72 -0.31 11.23
C ASN A 343 4.99 -0.93 10.64
N LYS A 344 6.05 -0.13 10.66
CA LYS A 344 7.37 -0.49 10.16
C LYS A 344 7.98 -1.67 10.93
N GLU A 345 7.86 -1.71 12.25
CA GLU A 345 8.45 -2.75 13.09
C GLU A 345 7.89 -4.13 12.72
N GLU A 346 6.58 -4.23 12.52
CA GLU A 346 5.93 -5.44 12.03
C GLU A 346 6.36 -5.81 10.60
N LEU A 347 6.57 -4.81 9.72
CA LEU A 347 7.08 -5.06 8.38
C LEU A 347 8.51 -5.62 8.42
N VAL A 348 9.37 -5.08 9.29
CA VAL A 348 10.73 -5.59 9.51
C VAL A 348 10.70 -7.03 10.00
N GLU A 349 9.81 -7.35 10.95
CA GLU A 349 9.62 -8.70 11.48
C GLU A 349 9.18 -9.68 10.39
N LEU A 350 8.15 -9.32 9.60
CA LEU A 350 7.63 -10.15 8.51
C LEU A 350 8.71 -10.39 7.46
N ILE A 351 9.42 -9.36 7.01
CA ILE A 351 10.46 -9.47 5.98
C ILE A 351 11.62 -10.34 6.48
N THR A 352 12.03 -10.18 7.73
CA THR A 352 13.11 -10.96 8.33
C THR A 352 12.74 -12.44 8.40
N THR A 353 11.54 -12.75 8.88
CA THR A 353 11.03 -14.11 8.99
C THR A 353 10.83 -14.75 7.60
N SER A 354 10.26 -14.00 6.66
CA SER A 354 10.07 -14.46 5.28
C SER A 354 11.40 -14.81 4.59
N LYS A 355 12.43 -13.97 4.77
CA LYS A 355 13.79 -14.25 4.26
C LYS A 355 14.42 -15.47 4.91
N ALA A 356 14.11 -15.76 6.17
CA ALA A 356 14.56 -16.97 6.86
C ALA A 356 13.87 -18.23 6.33
N GLU A 357 12.60 -18.11 5.94
CA GLU A 357 11.79 -19.18 5.35
C GLU A 357 12.00 -19.39 3.84
N GLY A 358 12.91 -18.63 3.23
CA GLY A 358 13.29 -18.84 1.83
C GLY A 358 12.53 -17.97 0.83
N TYR A 359 11.90 -16.86 1.25
CA TYR A 359 11.33 -15.88 0.33
C TYR A 359 12.31 -14.76 -0.02
N HIS A 360 12.28 -14.32 -1.28
CA HIS A 360 13.00 -13.15 -1.74
C HIS A 360 12.13 -11.91 -1.60
N ILE A 361 12.43 -11.04 -0.63
CA ILE A 361 11.76 -9.75 -0.51
C ILE A 361 12.70 -8.62 -0.95
N LYS A 362 12.38 -7.98 -2.07
CA LYS A 362 12.99 -6.71 -2.48
C LYS A 362 12.35 -5.57 -1.67
N THR A 363 13.19 -4.73 -1.09
CA THR A 363 12.79 -3.54 -0.33
C THR A 363 13.24 -2.29 -1.07
N ASN A 364 12.46 -1.22 -0.98
CA ASN A 364 12.80 0.03 -1.65
C ASN A 364 14.07 0.65 -1.01
N PRO A 365 15.11 1.01 -1.78
CA PRO A 365 16.30 1.66 -1.23
C PRO A 365 16.05 3.07 -0.64
N LEU A 366 14.91 3.69 -0.94
CA LEU A 366 14.49 4.97 -0.38
C LEU A 366 13.74 4.85 0.95
N TRP A 367 13.35 3.64 1.36
CA TRP A 367 12.80 3.41 2.70
C TRP A 367 13.87 3.58 3.77
N GLU A 368 13.44 3.67 5.02
CA GLU A 368 14.34 3.80 6.16
C GLU A 368 15.44 2.74 6.17
N LYS A 369 16.66 3.14 6.55
CA LYS A 369 17.90 2.38 6.41
C LYS A 369 17.85 0.94 6.92
N GLU A 370 17.01 0.65 7.90
CA GLU A 370 16.83 -0.69 8.45
C GLU A 370 16.31 -1.68 7.41
N LEU A 371 15.23 -1.35 6.69
CA LEU A 371 14.57 -2.27 5.75
C LEU A 371 15.50 -2.73 4.60
N PRO A 372 16.22 -1.84 3.88
CA PRO A 372 17.18 -2.22 2.84
C PRO A 372 18.37 -3.04 3.34
N THR A 373 18.65 -3.06 4.64
CA THR A 373 19.79 -3.78 5.21
C THR A 373 19.44 -5.16 5.72
N ILE A 374 18.15 -5.53 5.82
CA ILE A 374 17.74 -6.86 6.25
C ILE A 374 18.32 -7.92 5.30
N ARG A 375 19.06 -8.87 5.86
CA ARG A 375 19.63 -10.04 5.17
C ARG A 375 19.06 -11.33 5.75
N ARG A 376 19.06 -12.39 4.94
CA ARG A 376 18.70 -13.72 5.43
C ARG A 376 19.66 -14.16 6.54
N PRO A 377 19.20 -14.82 7.61
CA PRO A 377 20.06 -15.26 8.72
C PRO A 377 21.27 -16.11 8.29
N SER A 378 21.08 -16.97 7.27
CA SER A 378 22.16 -17.80 6.72
C SER A 378 23.28 -16.99 6.06
N PHE A 379 22.96 -15.84 5.46
CA PHE A 379 23.95 -14.92 4.90
C PHE A 379 24.76 -14.27 6.02
N GLU A 380 24.11 -13.79 7.08
CA GLU A 380 24.81 -13.21 8.23
C GLU A 380 25.66 -14.25 8.97
N TYR A 381 25.19 -15.50 9.06
CA TYR A 381 25.99 -16.61 9.57
C TYR A 381 27.23 -16.88 8.71
N ALA A 382 27.07 -16.99 7.38
CA ALA A 382 28.19 -17.20 6.46
C ALA A 382 29.20 -16.04 6.50
N LYS A 383 28.70 -14.79 6.50
CA LYS A 383 29.52 -13.59 6.63
C LYS A 383 30.34 -13.60 7.92
N ARG A 384 29.71 -13.88 9.08
CA ARG A 384 30.40 -14.02 10.37
C ARG A 384 31.49 -15.10 10.32
N ARG A 385 31.18 -16.28 9.75
CA ARG A 385 32.17 -17.36 9.59
C ARG A 385 33.37 -16.92 8.76
N LEU A 386 33.15 -16.26 7.62
CA LEU A 386 34.23 -15.78 6.76
C LEU A 386 35.05 -14.69 7.45
N SER A 387 34.42 -13.78 8.20
CA SER A 387 35.13 -12.77 8.99
C SER A 387 35.99 -13.39 10.10
N THR A 388 35.51 -14.42 10.79
CA THR A 388 36.31 -15.15 11.80
C THR A 388 37.47 -15.94 11.18
N VAL A 389 37.30 -16.51 9.98
CA VAL A 389 38.40 -17.17 9.25
C VAL A 389 39.47 -16.17 8.84
N SER A 390 39.08 -14.97 8.37
CA SER A 390 40.01 -13.90 8.01
C SER A 390 40.75 -13.29 9.21
N LEU A 391 40.20 -13.39 10.42
CA LEU A 391 40.87 -13.00 11.67
C LEU A 391 41.87 -14.07 12.11
N ASN A 392 41.50 -15.35 12.04
CA ASN A 392 42.38 -16.45 12.41
C ASN A 392 43.56 -16.64 11.43
N SER A 393 43.39 -16.33 10.14
CA SER A 393 44.51 -16.34 9.17
C SER A 393 45.53 -15.21 9.38
N LYS A 394 45.19 -14.17 10.15
CA LYS A 394 46.12 -13.11 10.56
C LYS A 394 46.86 -13.42 11.87
N ILE A 395 46.40 -14.42 12.63
CA ILE A 395 46.99 -14.81 13.92
C ILE A 395 48.02 -15.94 13.76
N THR A 396 48.03 -16.66 12.63
CA THR A 396 49.02 -17.73 12.34
C THR A 396 50.34 -17.26 11.72
N HIS A 397 50.62 -15.96 11.73
CA HIS A 397 51.94 -15.41 11.40
C HIS A 397 52.47 -14.60 12.58
N PHE A 398 52.80 -15.29 13.67
CA PHE A 398 53.75 -14.84 14.68
C PHE A 398 54.66 -16.01 15.07
#